data_AF-R0K1H5-F1
#
_entry.id   AF-R0K1H5-F1
#
_cell.length_a   1.000
_cell.length_b   1.000
_cell.length_c   1.000
_cell.angle_alpha   90.00
_cell.angle_beta   90.00
_cell.angle_gamma   90.00
#
_symmetry.space_group_name_H-M   'P 1'
#
loop_
_entity.id
_entity.type
_entity.pdbx_description
1 polymer ?
#
loop_
_entity_poly.entity_id
_entity_poly.type
_entity_poly.pdbx_seq_one_letter_code
_entity_poly.pdbx_strand_id
1 'polypeptide(L)'
;QGSKKLQEKFLKISSTLYVGNLSFYTTEEQIQELFSKCGDVKRIVMGLDKIKKTPCGFCFVEYYTRADAEHAMRFINGTRLDDRIVRTDWDAGFKEGRQYGRGKTGGQVRDEYRTDYDVGRGGFGKIIQMQKANHQPAVY
;
A
#
# COMPACT_ATOMS: atom_id res chain seq x y z
N GLN A 1 15.54 -2.48 -23.91
CA GLN A 1 15.66 -3.78 -23.21
C GLN A 1 16.47 -3.72 -21.89
N GLY A 2 17.34 -2.72 -21.66
CA GLY A 2 18.17 -2.64 -20.43
C GLY A 2 17.46 -2.33 -19.11
N SER A 3 16.35 -1.57 -19.11
CA SER A 3 15.71 -1.14 -17.84
C SER A 3 15.02 -2.27 -17.07
N LYS A 4 14.45 -3.27 -17.77
CA LYS A 4 13.79 -4.43 -17.13
C LYS A 4 14.78 -5.33 -16.38
N LYS A 5 15.90 -5.67 -17.01
CA LYS A 5 16.97 -6.47 -16.37
C LYS A 5 17.54 -5.77 -15.13
N LEU A 6 17.70 -4.45 -15.19
CA LEU A 6 18.17 -3.66 -14.06
C LEU A 6 17.16 -3.66 -12.91
N GLN A 7 15.86 -3.52 -13.22
CA GLN A 7 14.80 -3.61 -12.23
C GLN A 7 14.77 -4.99 -11.54
N GLU A 8 14.84 -6.08 -12.31
CA GLU A 8 14.92 -7.44 -11.76
C GLU A 8 16.13 -7.62 -10.84
N LYS A 9 17.29 -7.06 -11.23
CA LYS A 9 18.49 -7.07 -10.38
C LYS A 9 18.23 -6.35 -9.06
N PHE A 10 17.63 -5.16 -9.08
CA PHE A 10 17.32 -4.41 -7.86
C PHE A 10 16.32 -5.14 -6.96
N LEU A 11 15.28 -5.76 -7.52
CA LEU A 11 14.31 -6.55 -6.75
C LEU A 11 14.96 -7.72 -5.98
N LYS A 12 15.98 -8.35 -6.56
CA LYS A 12 16.69 -9.48 -5.92
C LYS A 12 17.58 -9.07 -4.74
N ILE A 13 18.06 -7.84 -4.71
CA ILE A 13 19.00 -7.35 -3.66
C ILE A 13 18.37 -6.35 -2.68
N SER A 14 17.14 -5.91 -2.93
CA SER A 14 16.49 -4.85 -2.16
C SER A 14 16.10 -5.28 -0.74
N SER A 15 16.25 -4.40 0.25
CA SER A 15 15.67 -4.56 1.58
C SER A 15 14.33 -3.82 1.74
N THR A 16 13.75 -3.32 0.64
CA THR A 16 12.47 -2.60 0.64
C THR A 16 11.32 -3.49 0.19
N LEU A 17 10.24 -3.46 0.96
CA LEU A 17 8.98 -4.13 0.66
C LEU A 17 7.89 -3.10 0.39
N TYR A 18 7.08 -3.37 -0.65
CA TYR A 18 5.75 -2.78 -0.78
C TYR A 18 4.78 -3.56 0.10
N VAL A 19 3.99 -2.88 0.91
CA VAL A 19 2.94 -3.48 1.74
C VAL A 19 1.58 -2.97 1.27
N GLY A 20 0.77 -3.86 0.74
CA GLY A 20 -0.55 -3.58 0.22
C GLY A 20 -1.67 -4.14 1.09
N ASN A 21 -2.89 -3.77 0.71
CA ASN A 21 -4.13 -4.17 1.37
C ASN A 21 -4.32 -3.69 2.83
N LEU A 22 -3.61 -2.64 3.25
CA LEU A 22 -3.81 -2.00 4.56
C LEU A 22 -5.17 -1.31 4.69
N SER A 23 -5.63 -1.06 5.91
CA SER A 23 -6.77 -0.16 6.12
C SER A 23 -6.34 1.29 5.83
N PHE A 24 -7.28 2.16 5.47
CA PHE A 24 -7.02 3.61 5.42
C PHE A 24 -6.79 4.20 6.83
N TYR A 25 -7.16 3.45 7.85
CA TYR A 25 -6.99 3.82 9.26
C TYR A 25 -5.74 3.20 9.90
N THR A 26 -5.05 2.29 9.21
CA THR A 26 -3.81 1.67 9.73
C THR A 26 -2.74 2.75 9.88
N THR A 27 -2.17 2.87 11.09
CA THR A 27 -1.16 3.88 11.40
C THR A 27 0.26 3.38 11.13
N GLU A 28 1.21 4.31 11.05
CA GLU A 28 2.63 3.98 10.88
C GLU A 28 3.17 3.19 12.08
N GLU A 29 2.69 3.48 13.29
CA GLU A 29 3.08 2.80 14.53
C GLU A 29 2.66 1.33 14.53
N GLN A 30 1.44 1.03 14.06
CA GLN A 30 0.98 -0.35 13.94
C GLN A 30 1.79 -1.15 12.92
N ILE A 31 2.20 -0.50 11.82
CA ILE A 31 3.08 -1.11 10.82
C ILE A 31 4.47 -1.34 11.42
N GLN A 32 5.01 -0.36 12.15
CA GLN A 32 6.28 -0.48 12.86
C GLN A 32 6.26 -1.67 13.82
N GLU A 33 5.23 -1.77 14.67
CA GLU A 33 5.10 -2.86 15.65
C GLU A 33 5.08 -4.24 14.97
N LEU A 34 4.30 -4.41 13.90
CA LEU A 34 4.21 -5.68 13.18
C LEU A 34 5.51 -6.02 12.48
N PHE A 35 6.09 -5.08 11.72
CA PHE A 35 7.26 -5.32 10.88
C PHE A 35 8.56 -5.42 11.69
N SER A 36 8.64 -4.80 12.87
CA SER A 36 9.76 -4.98 13.80
C SER A 36 9.90 -6.42 14.32
N LYS A 37 8.87 -7.27 14.21
CA LYS A 37 8.97 -8.69 14.60
C LYS A 37 9.92 -9.52 13.72
N CYS A 38 10.23 -9.03 12.52
CA CYS A 38 11.09 -9.73 11.56
C CYS A 38 12.52 -9.16 11.48
N GLY A 39 12.78 -8.02 12.11
CA GLY A 39 14.08 -7.37 12.17
C GLY A 39 13.99 -5.85 12.27
N ASP A 40 15.15 -5.18 12.21
CA ASP A 40 15.22 -3.74 12.42
C ASP A 40 14.74 -2.96 11.19
N VAL A 41 13.64 -2.24 11.38
CA VAL A 41 13.06 -1.37 10.37
C VAL A 41 13.87 -0.07 10.32
N LYS A 42 14.45 0.22 9.15
CA LYS A 42 15.21 1.43 8.89
C LYS A 42 14.31 2.63 8.62
N ARG A 43 13.22 2.41 7.88
CA ARG A 43 12.28 3.46 7.49
C ARG A 43 10.95 2.88 7.05
N ILE A 44 9.87 3.56 7.42
CA ILE A 44 8.54 3.36 6.84
C ILE A 44 8.20 4.58 5.98
N VAL A 45 7.54 4.35 4.84
CA VAL A 45 6.98 5.43 4.02
C VAL A 45 5.52 5.13 3.74
N MET A 46 4.63 5.89 4.38
CA MET A 46 3.19 5.75 4.20
C MET A 46 2.76 6.14 2.79
N GLY A 47 1.91 5.30 2.18
CA GLY A 47 1.32 5.54 0.88
C GLY A 47 0.13 6.49 0.99
N LEU A 48 0.21 7.64 0.34
CA LEU A 48 -0.74 8.73 0.46
C LEU A 48 -1.54 8.94 -0.83
N ASP A 49 -2.79 9.39 -0.68
CA ASP A 49 -3.55 9.97 -1.77
C ASP A 49 -2.81 11.19 -2.32
N LYS A 50 -2.63 11.25 -3.65
CA LYS A 50 -1.87 12.32 -4.31
C LYS A 50 -2.45 13.71 -4.07
N ILE A 51 -3.76 13.82 -3.90
CA ILE A 51 -4.50 15.08 -3.75
C ILE A 51 -4.73 15.37 -2.28
N LYS A 52 -5.38 14.45 -1.56
CA LYS A 52 -5.80 14.65 -0.15
C LYS A 52 -4.66 14.52 0.85
N LYS A 53 -3.55 13.89 0.46
CA LYS A 53 -2.40 13.59 1.32
C LYS A 53 -2.75 12.73 2.54
N THR A 54 -3.83 11.97 2.48
CA THR A 54 -4.22 10.99 3.52
C THR A 54 -3.78 9.58 3.14
N PRO A 55 -3.61 8.65 4.09
CA PRO A 55 -3.28 7.26 3.77
C PRO A 55 -4.25 6.65 2.77
N CYS A 56 -3.72 5.91 1.79
CA CYS A 56 -4.50 5.22 0.75
C CYS A 56 -4.23 3.70 0.75
N GLY A 57 -3.91 3.15 1.92
CA GLY A 57 -3.91 1.71 2.15
C GLY A 57 -2.73 0.95 1.53
N PHE A 58 -1.57 1.59 1.45
CA PHE A 58 -0.30 0.90 1.21
C PHE A 58 0.82 1.65 1.93
N CYS A 59 1.98 1.02 2.06
CA CYS A 59 3.20 1.68 2.50
C CYS A 59 4.42 0.98 1.89
N PHE A 60 5.60 1.55 2.14
CA PHE A 60 6.88 0.89 1.95
C PHE A 60 7.55 0.67 3.30
N VAL A 61 8.14 -0.50 3.50
CA VAL A 61 8.96 -0.82 4.67
C VAL A 61 10.36 -1.13 4.18
N GLU A 62 11.34 -0.37 4.64
CA GLU A 62 12.76 -0.58 4.37
C GLU A 62 13.44 -1.14 5.61
N TYR A 63 14.02 -2.33 5.48
CA TYR A 63 14.86 -2.94 6.52
C TYR A 63 16.32 -2.52 6.34
N TYR A 64 17.10 -2.60 7.42
CA TYR A 64 18.56 -2.47 7.35
C TYR A 64 19.20 -3.60 6.54
N THR A 65 18.68 -4.82 6.66
CA THR A 65 19.21 -5.99 5.96
C THR A 65 18.18 -6.63 5.02
N ARG A 66 18.68 -7.30 3.98
CA ARG A 66 17.85 -8.12 3.08
C ARG A 66 17.23 -9.32 3.81
N ALA A 67 17.97 -9.92 4.75
CA ALA A 67 17.52 -11.09 5.49
C ALA A 67 16.25 -10.81 6.32
N ASP A 68 16.18 -9.65 6.97
CA ASP A 68 15.00 -9.23 7.74
C ASP A 68 13.78 -9.01 6.83
N ALA A 69 14.00 -8.41 5.64
CA ALA A 69 12.95 -8.28 4.64
C ALA A 69 12.47 -9.65 4.11
N GLU A 70 13.37 -10.64 3.99
CA GLU A 70 13.00 -12.01 3.62
C GLU A 70 12.19 -12.70 4.71
N HIS A 71 12.50 -12.46 5.99
CA HIS A 71 11.67 -12.93 7.10
C HIS A 71 10.26 -12.32 7.03
N ALA A 72 10.13 -11.02 6.80
CA ALA A 72 8.83 -10.38 6.64
C ALA A 72 8.03 -10.98 5.45
N MET A 73 8.70 -11.22 4.32
CA MET A 73 8.07 -11.90 3.17
C MET A 73 7.60 -13.33 3.47
N ARG A 74 8.25 -14.04 4.40
CA ARG A 74 7.89 -15.41 4.80
C ARG A 74 6.82 -15.47 5.89
N PHE A 75 6.90 -14.59 6.88
CA PHE A 75 6.15 -14.71 8.13
C PHE A 75 5.07 -13.64 8.31
N ILE A 76 5.20 -12.46 7.70
CA ILE A 76 4.20 -11.39 7.78
C ILE A 76 3.29 -11.40 6.55
N ASN A 77 3.81 -11.74 5.38
CA ASN A 77 2.98 -11.81 4.17
C ASN A 77 1.80 -12.77 4.35
N GLY A 78 0.58 -12.31 4.05
CA GLY A 78 -0.63 -13.12 4.22
C GLY A 78 -1.15 -13.19 5.66
N THR A 79 -0.52 -12.51 6.62
CA THR A 79 -1.05 -12.36 7.98
C THR A 79 -2.01 -11.17 8.10
N ARG A 80 -2.59 -10.96 9.29
CA ARG A 80 -3.59 -9.92 9.53
C ARG A 80 -2.98 -8.67 10.16
N LEU A 81 -3.43 -7.50 9.70
CA LEU A 81 -3.29 -6.20 10.34
C LEU A 81 -4.61 -5.45 10.19
N ASP A 82 -5.19 -4.96 11.29
CA ASP A 82 -6.54 -4.37 11.36
C ASP A 82 -7.62 -5.22 10.66
N ASP A 83 -7.63 -6.53 10.96
CA ASP A 83 -8.51 -7.53 10.35
C ASP A 83 -8.38 -7.73 8.83
N ARG A 84 -7.32 -7.18 8.22
CA ARG A 84 -7.05 -7.34 6.79
C ARG A 84 -5.84 -8.20 6.54
N ILE A 85 -5.94 -9.09 5.55
CA ILE A 85 -4.80 -9.88 5.08
C ILE A 85 -3.84 -8.95 4.33
N VAL A 86 -2.67 -8.69 4.90
CA VAL A 86 -1.65 -7.84 4.28
C VAL A 86 -0.92 -8.61 3.18
N ARG A 87 -0.54 -7.90 2.12
CA ARG A 87 0.23 -8.48 1.02
C ARG A 87 1.54 -7.72 0.85
N THR A 88 2.66 -8.43 0.98
CA THR A 88 3.99 -7.85 0.78
C THR A 88 4.56 -8.27 -0.58
N ASP A 89 5.27 -7.36 -1.23
CA ASP A 89 6.02 -7.61 -2.46
C ASP A 89 7.40 -6.97 -2.37
N TRP A 90 8.37 -7.54 -3.08
CA TRP A 90 9.66 -6.89 -3.29
C TRP A 90 9.50 -5.57 -4.03
N ASP A 91 10.19 -4.56 -3.53
CA ASP A 91 10.25 -3.25 -4.15
C ASP A 91 11.69 -2.92 -4.58
N ALA A 92 11.88 -2.28 -5.73
CA ALA A 92 13.22 -1.98 -6.25
C ALA A 92 13.96 -0.86 -5.48
N GLY A 93 13.32 -0.29 -4.46
CA GLY A 93 13.84 0.80 -3.63
C GLY A 93 12.93 2.02 -3.72
N PHE A 94 12.73 2.66 -2.57
CA PHE A 94 11.93 3.87 -2.50
C PHE A 94 12.58 5.03 -3.26
N LYS A 95 11.75 5.80 -3.98
CA LYS A 95 12.12 7.05 -4.65
C LYS A 95 11.01 8.05 -4.39
N GLU A 96 11.39 9.33 -4.28
CA GLU A 96 10.45 10.42 -4.08
C GLU A 96 9.35 10.41 -5.15
N GLY A 97 8.12 10.70 -4.74
CA GLY A 97 6.92 10.63 -5.55
C GLY A 97 6.25 9.24 -5.59
N ARG A 98 6.95 8.17 -5.19
CA ARG A 98 6.37 6.81 -5.14
C ARG A 98 5.40 6.61 -3.98
N GLN A 99 5.45 7.46 -2.97
CA GLN A 99 4.48 7.45 -1.87
C GLN A 99 3.07 7.81 -2.33
N TYR A 100 2.91 8.44 -3.49
CA TYR A 100 1.58 8.85 -3.96
C TYR A 100 0.87 7.75 -4.75
N GLY A 101 -0.43 7.59 -4.46
CA GLY A 101 -1.36 6.82 -5.27
C GLY A 101 -1.33 7.25 -6.74
N ARG A 102 -1.49 6.27 -7.65
CA ARG A 102 -1.42 6.47 -9.11
C ARG A 102 -2.79 6.46 -9.79
N GLY A 103 -3.87 6.36 -9.03
CA GLY A 103 -5.23 6.51 -9.53
C GLY A 103 -5.46 7.94 -10.03
N LYS A 104 -6.31 8.09 -11.04
CA LYS A 104 -6.76 9.40 -11.56
C LYS A 104 -7.37 10.29 -10.47
N THR A 105 -8.01 9.67 -9.48
CA THR A 105 -8.69 10.33 -8.36
C THR A 105 -7.80 10.61 -7.15
N GLY A 106 -6.50 10.28 -7.24
CA GLY A 106 -5.50 10.50 -6.19
C GLY A 106 -5.10 9.24 -5.43
N GLY A 107 -6.05 8.33 -5.17
CA GLY A 107 -5.82 7.07 -4.45
C GLY A 107 -5.09 5.99 -5.25
N GLN A 108 -5.16 4.73 -4.83
CA GLN A 108 -4.59 3.62 -5.60
C GLN A 108 -5.47 3.29 -6.82
N VAL A 109 -4.85 2.90 -7.94
CA VAL A 109 -5.57 2.51 -9.18
C VAL A 109 -6.61 1.43 -8.91
N ARG A 110 -6.29 0.46 -8.05
CA ARG A 110 -7.24 -0.62 -7.68
C ARG A 110 -8.50 -0.12 -7.00
N ASP A 111 -8.41 0.96 -6.21
CA ASP A 111 -9.55 1.50 -5.48
C ASP A 111 -10.49 2.30 -6.40
N GLU A 112 -10.10 2.54 -7.66
CA GLU A 112 -10.96 3.21 -8.64
C GLU A 112 -12.02 2.28 -9.24
N TYR A 113 -11.60 1.06 -9.60
CA TYR A 113 -12.41 0.10 -10.35
C TYR A 113 -13.09 -0.95 -9.45
N ARG A 114 -12.83 -0.92 -8.16
CA ARG A 114 -13.35 -1.91 -7.23
C ARG A 114 -14.88 -1.83 -7.10
N THR A 115 -15.53 -2.99 -7.14
CA THR A 115 -16.99 -3.09 -7.10
C THR A 115 -17.55 -3.36 -5.70
N ASP A 116 -16.79 -4.03 -4.83
CA ASP A 116 -17.18 -4.31 -3.45
C ASP A 116 -17.16 -3.05 -2.58
N TYR A 117 -18.01 -3.08 -1.53
CA TYR A 117 -18.01 -2.10 -0.46
C TYR A 117 -17.07 -2.55 0.65
N ASP A 118 -16.18 -1.66 1.09
CA ASP A 118 -15.24 -1.96 2.18
C ASP A 118 -14.97 -0.69 2.96
N VAL A 119 -15.35 -0.74 4.24
CA VAL A 119 -15.28 0.37 5.18
C VAL A 119 -13.83 0.81 5.40
N GLY A 120 -12.89 -0.13 5.48
CA GLY A 120 -11.46 0.15 5.64
C GLY A 120 -10.81 0.77 4.39
N ARG A 121 -11.57 0.98 3.32
CA ARG A 121 -11.15 1.54 2.04
C ARG A 121 -12.04 2.71 1.58
N GLY A 122 -12.81 3.29 2.50
CA GLY A 122 -13.67 4.44 2.21
C GLY A 122 -14.96 4.12 1.46
N GLY A 123 -15.40 2.85 1.44
CA GLY A 123 -16.67 2.40 0.87
C GLY A 123 -16.53 1.77 -0.52
N PHE A 124 -17.41 2.13 -1.46
CA PHE A 124 -17.34 1.65 -2.85
C PHE A 124 -16.14 2.25 -3.59
N GLY A 125 -15.68 1.58 -4.64
CA GLY A 125 -14.68 2.14 -5.55
C GLY A 125 -15.15 3.45 -6.21
N LYS A 126 -14.19 4.28 -6.62
CA LYS A 126 -14.46 5.68 -7.02
C LYS A 126 -15.42 5.81 -8.19
N ILE A 127 -15.35 4.92 -9.17
CA ILE A 127 -16.27 4.95 -10.31
C ILE A 127 -17.72 4.69 -9.87
N ILE A 128 -17.94 3.68 -9.02
CA ILE A 128 -19.28 3.39 -8.48
C ILE A 128 -19.76 4.53 -7.59
N GLN A 129 -18.89 5.12 -6.77
CA GLN A 129 -19.24 6.26 -5.94
C GLN A 129 -19.73 7.45 -6.78
N MET A 130 -19.05 7.75 -7.89
CA MET A 130 -19.45 8.80 -8.83
C MET A 130 -20.77 8.47 -9.54
N GLN A 131 -20.94 7.21 -9.99
CA GLN A 131 -22.20 6.77 -10.60
C GLN A 131 -23.38 6.92 -9.63
N LYS A 132 -23.23 6.47 -8.38
CA LYS A 132 -24.28 6.58 -7.36
C LYS A 132 -24.61 8.02 -7.00
N ALA A 133 -23.61 8.90 -6.90
CA ALA A 133 -23.82 10.32 -6.64
C ALA A 133 -24.64 11.00 -7.75
N ASN A 134 -24.41 10.60 -9.02
CA ASN A 134 -25.14 11.16 -10.16
C ASN A 134 -26.59 10.63 -10.30
N HIS A 135 -26.94 9.52 -9.64
CA HIS A 135 -28.27 8.91 -9.72
C HIS A 135 -29.14 9.18 -8.48
N GLN A 136 -28.65 9.95 -7.49
CA GLN A 136 -29.47 10.38 -6.38
C GLN A 136 -30.39 11.53 -6.83
N PRO A 137 -31.73 11.36 -6.81
CA PRO A 137 -32.62 12.48 -7.09
C PRO A 137 -32.40 13.57 -6.04
N ALA A 138 -32.32 14.82 -6.49
CA ALA A 138 -32.33 15.96 -5.59
C ALA A 138 -33.60 15.89 -4.74
N VAL A 139 -33.46 15.57 -3.45
CA VAL A 139 -34.54 15.68 -2.49
C VAL A 139 -34.74 17.18 -2.29
N TYR A 140 -35.81 17.71 -2.89
CA TYR A 140 -36.31 19.07 -2.67
C TYR A 140 -37.18 19.11 -1.41
#